data_AF-A0A4R4MAL9-F1
#
_entry.id   AF-A0A4R4MAL9-F1
#
_cell.length_a   1.000
_cell.length_b   1.000
_cell.length_c   1.000
_cell.angle_alpha   90.00
_cell.angle_beta   90.00
_cell.angle_gamma   90.00
#
_symmetry.space_group_name_H-M   'P 1'
#
loop_
_entity.id
_entity.type
_entity.pdbx_description
1 polymer ?
#
loop_
_entity_poly.entity_id
_entity_poly.type
_entity_poly.pdbx_seq_one_letter_code
_entity_poly.pdbx_strand_id
1 'polypeptide(L)'
;MASEWQVIYREAGYGLGLAKHRTQCGTWVWFHGGVSWGVASVNAASADGRTSVEIVLASEPSYPEAKKAQLTRCLKLTDRALCAHR
;
A
#
# COMPACT_ATOMS: atom_id res chain seq x y z
N MET A 1 -14.24 0.65 10.80
CA MET A 1 -13.32 -0.14 9.93
C MET A 1 -12.81 0.65 8.72
N ALA A 2 -13.61 1.50 8.06
CA ALA A 2 -13.13 2.33 6.94
C ALA A 2 -12.18 3.50 7.32
N SER A 3 -12.17 3.93 8.59
CA SER A 3 -11.47 5.16 9.01
C SER A 3 -9.95 5.05 9.11
N GLU A 4 -9.38 3.90 9.47
CA GLU A 4 -7.94 3.80 9.75
C GLU A 4 -7.07 3.69 8.48
N TRP A 5 -7.60 3.10 7.41
CA TRP A 5 -6.86 2.91 6.17
C TRP A 5 -6.81 4.20 5.33
N GLN A 6 -7.86 5.02 5.38
CA GLN A 6 -7.87 6.34 4.74
C GLN A 6 -6.85 7.32 5.35
N VAL A 7 -6.39 7.06 6.58
CA VAL A 7 -5.31 7.86 7.21
C VAL A 7 -3.98 7.68 6.50
N ILE A 8 -3.73 6.49 5.92
CA ILE A 8 -2.47 6.15 5.26
C ILE A 8 -2.58 6.33 3.75
N TYR A 9 -3.71 5.95 3.17
CA TYR A 9 -3.95 5.93 1.74
C TYR A 9 -4.81 7.11 1.29
N ARG A 10 -4.22 8.01 0.52
CA ARG A 10 -4.90 9.21 -0.01
C ARG A 10 -6.03 8.83 -0.98
N GLU A 11 -7.20 9.42 -0.78
CA GLU A 11 -8.39 9.19 -1.63
C GLU A 11 -8.73 7.69 -1.77
N ALA A 12 -8.53 6.92 -0.70
CA ALA A 12 -8.71 5.47 -0.75
C ALA A 12 -10.17 5.07 -1.06
N GLY A 13 -10.33 4.07 -1.93
CA GLY A 13 -11.60 3.42 -2.23
C GLY A 13 -11.44 1.91 -2.25
N TYR A 14 -12.53 1.19 -2.00
CA TYR A 14 -12.54 -0.27 -1.98
C TYR A 14 -13.69 -0.80 -2.84
N GLY A 15 -13.40 -1.78 -3.71
CA GLY A 15 -14.35 -2.45 -4.58
C GLY A 15 -14.53 -3.92 -4.23
N LEU A 16 -14.57 -4.79 -5.24
CA LEU A 16 -14.74 -6.23 -5.06
C LEU A 16 -13.40 -6.91 -4.73
N GLY A 17 -12.95 -6.81 -3.48
CA GLY A 17 -11.69 -7.43 -3.05
C GLY A 17 -10.44 -6.73 -3.58
N LEU A 18 -10.55 -5.46 -3.95
CA LEU A 18 -9.44 -4.67 -4.46
C LEU A 18 -9.59 -3.22 -4.00
N ALA A 19 -8.52 -2.68 -3.42
CA ALA A 19 -8.45 -1.31 -2.98
C ALA A 19 -7.77 -0.44 -4.05
N LYS A 20 -8.05 0.86 -4.03
CA LYS A 20 -7.32 1.86 -4.82
C LYS A 20 -6.97 3.06 -3.96
N HIS A 21 -5.91 3.76 -4.34
CA HIS A 21 -5.57 5.06 -3.78
C HIS A 21 -4.87 5.94 -4.82
N ARG A 22 -4.78 7.24 -4.53
CA ARG A 22 -3.98 8.17 -5.31
C ARG A 22 -2.54 8.17 -4.80
N THR A 23 -1.57 7.97 -5.67
CA THR A 23 -0.14 8.14 -5.34
C THR A 23 0.21 9.62 -5.18
N GLN A 24 1.40 9.90 -4.62
CA GLN A 24 1.91 11.26 -4.53
C GLN A 24 2.04 11.98 -5.88
N CYS A 25 2.32 11.27 -6.98
CA CYS A 25 2.35 11.85 -8.33
C CYS A 25 0.96 12.01 -8.97
N GLY A 26 -0.13 11.64 -8.30
CA GLY A 26 -1.50 11.86 -8.77
C GLY A 26 -2.07 10.76 -9.68
N THR A 27 -1.37 9.62 -9.81
CA THR A 27 -1.90 8.44 -10.52
C THR A 27 -2.74 7.59 -9.57
N TRP A 28 -3.78 6.95 -10.10
CA TRP A 28 -4.48 5.88 -9.40
C TRP A 28 -3.68 4.59 -9.45
N VAL A 29 -3.65 3.86 -8.34
CA VAL A 29 -3.05 2.52 -8.26
C VAL A 29 -4.00 1.59 -7.53
N TRP A 30 -3.88 0.29 -7.83
CA TRP A 30 -4.72 -0.76 -7.27
C TRP A 30 -3.88 -1.70 -6.43
N PHE A 31 -4.41 -2.11 -5.29
CA PHE A 31 -3.68 -2.91 -4.33
C PHE A 31 -4.61 -3.77 -3.49
N HIS A 32 -4.02 -4.81 -2.88
CA HIS A 32 -4.63 -5.53 -1.78
C HIS A 32 -3.51 -6.07 -0.89
N GLY A 33 -3.14 -5.28 0.13
CA GLY A 33 -2.15 -5.71 1.12
C GLY A 33 -2.66 -6.93 1.91
N GLY A 34 -1.74 -7.65 2.53
CA GLY A 34 -2.03 -8.83 3.31
C GLY A 34 -1.22 -8.85 4.60
N VAL A 35 -1.77 -9.46 5.64
CA VAL A 35 -1.03 -9.77 6.86
C VAL A 35 -1.39 -11.19 7.26
N SER A 36 -0.37 -12.00 7.53
CA SER A 36 -0.45 -13.33 8.10
C SER A 36 0.65 -13.47 9.16
N TRP A 37 0.72 -14.62 9.85
CA TRP A 37 1.67 -14.84 10.95
C TRP A 37 3.11 -14.52 10.54
N GLY A 38 3.70 -13.51 11.19
CA GLY A 38 5.07 -13.07 10.93
C GLY A 38 5.33 -12.44 9.56
N VAL A 39 4.31 -12.24 8.71
CA VAL A 39 4.48 -11.74 7.35
C VAL A 39 3.43 -10.69 6.99
N ALA A 40 3.88 -9.55 6.47
CA ALA A 40 3.01 -8.55 5.86
C ALA A 40 3.41 -8.30 4.40
N SER A 41 2.42 -8.06 3.55
CA SER A 41 2.61 -7.62 2.17
C SER A 41 2.02 -6.22 1.95
N VAL A 42 2.78 -5.40 1.23
CA VAL A 42 2.32 -4.12 0.68
C VAL A 42 2.60 -4.17 -0.81
N ASN A 43 1.56 -4.01 -1.61
CA ASN A 43 1.65 -4.10 -3.05
C ASN A 43 0.89 -2.97 -3.72
N ALA A 44 1.14 -2.79 -5.01
CA ALA A 44 0.31 -1.97 -5.88
C ALA A 44 0.65 -2.22 -7.35
N ALA A 45 -0.31 -1.98 -8.22
CA ALA A 45 -0.15 -1.95 -9.68
C ALA A 45 -0.64 -0.61 -10.24
N SER A 46 0.02 -0.13 -11.30
CA SER A 46 -0.40 1.04 -12.08
C SER A 46 -1.74 0.81 -12.77
N ALA A 47 -2.42 1.90 -13.16
CA ALA A 47 -3.72 1.85 -13.82
C ALA A 47 -3.76 1.05 -15.12
N ASP A 48 -2.66 1.10 -15.86
CA ASP A 48 -2.47 0.37 -17.10
C ASP A 48 -1.87 -1.03 -16.88
N GLY A 49 -1.57 -1.40 -15.62
CA GLY A 49 -0.96 -2.67 -15.25
C GLY A 49 0.50 -2.85 -15.68
N ARG A 50 1.14 -1.84 -16.25
CA ARG A 50 2.51 -1.96 -16.80
C ARG A 50 3.60 -1.97 -15.74
N THR A 51 3.32 -1.43 -14.55
CA THR A 51 4.25 -1.43 -13.42
C THR A 51 3.56 -2.01 -12.20
N SER A 52 4.21 -2.96 -11.53
CA SER A 52 3.76 -3.52 -10.27
C SER A 52 4.90 -3.52 -9.24
N VAL A 53 4.51 -3.40 -7.98
CA VAL A 53 5.43 -3.42 -6.83
C VAL A 53 4.85 -4.37 -5.79
N GLU A 54 5.70 -5.24 -5.26
CA GLU A 54 5.40 -6.12 -4.13
C GLU A 54 6.51 -5.96 -3.09
N ILE A 55 6.13 -5.69 -1.85
CA ILE A 55 7.03 -5.60 -0.70
C ILE A 55 6.55 -6.61 0.34
N VAL A 56 7.39 -7.59 0.63
CA VAL A 56 7.15 -8.59 1.67
C VAL A 56 8.03 -8.29 2.88
N LEU A 57 7.41 -8.29 4.05
CA LEU A 57 8.05 -8.01 5.32
C LEU A 57 7.94 -9.24 6.22
N ALA A 58 9.05 -9.89 6.51
CA ALA A 58 9.12 -10.98 7.48
C ALA A 58 9.24 -10.44 8.92
N SER A 59 8.23 -9.68 9.35
CA SER A 59 8.19 -9.09 10.69
C SER A 59 6.75 -8.80 11.10
N GLU A 60 6.47 -8.93 12.40
CA GLU A 60 5.19 -8.55 13.00
C GLU A 60 5.45 -7.52 14.12
N PRO A 61 5.28 -6.21 13.85
CA PRO A 61 5.52 -5.19 14.87
C PRO A 61 4.60 -5.37 16.09
N SER A 62 5.17 -5.37 17.28
CA SER A 62 4.48 -5.73 18.53
C SER A 62 3.46 -4.69 19.04
N TYR A 63 3.38 -3.51 18.44
CA TYR A 63 2.45 -2.45 18.84
C TYR A 63 1.94 -1.61 17.65
N PRO A 64 0.73 -1.00 17.76
CA PRO A 64 0.05 -0.35 16.64
C PRO A 64 0.89 0.72 15.92
N GLU A 65 1.64 1.53 16.66
CA GLU A 65 2.40 2.64 16.06
C GLU A 65 3.60 2.16 15.23
N ALA A 66 4.27 1.07 15.65
CA ALA A 66 5.30 0.46 14.83
C ALA A 66 4.73 -0.12 13.54
N LYS A 67 3.55 -0.75 13.61
CA LYS A 67 2.84 -1.26 12.43
C LYS A 67 2.49 -0.13 11.46
N LYS A 68 1.92 0.97 11.97
CA LYS A 68 1.60 2.16 11.15
C LYS A 68 2.85 2.77 10.53
N ALA A 69 3.93 2.91 11.28
CA ALA A 69 5.20 3.45 10.78
C ALA A 69 5.80 2.57 9.69
N GLN A 70 5.78 1.25 9.86
CA GLN A 70 6.25 0.28 8.88
C GLN A 70 5.43 0.36 7.58
N LEU A 71 4.10 0.28 7.66
CA LEU A 71 3.22 0.40 6.49
C LEU A 71 3.40 1.74 5.76
N THR A 72 3.53 2.84 6.50
CA THR A 72 3.78 4.17 5.93
C THR A 72 5.10 4.23 5.15
N ARG A 73 6.16 3.58 5.66
CA ARG A 73 7.46 3.52 4.97
C ARG A 73 7.37 2.67 3.71
N CYS A 74 6.68 1.53 3.75
CA CYS A 74 6.45 0.70 2.58
C CYS A 74 5.65 1.43 1.51
N LEU A 75 4.57 2.13 1.89
CA LEU A 75 3.81 2.94 0.94
C LEU A 75 4.66 4.01 0.26
N LYS A 76 5.57 4.68 1.00
CA LYS A 76 6.52 5.63 0.39
C LYS A 76 7.47 4.97 -0.61
N LEU A 77 7.90 3.73 -0.36
CA LEU A 77 8.74 2.97 -1.30
C LEU A 77 7.94 2.60 -2.56
N THR A 78 6.72 2.09 -2.37
CA THR A 78 5.79 1.76 -3.46
C THR A 78 5.50 2.98 -4.33
N ASP A 79 5.17 4.12 -3.74
CA ASP A 79 4.90 5.38 -4.45
C ASP A 79 6.12 5.83 -5.27
N ARG A 80 7.33 5.77 -4.70
CA ARG A 80 8.55 6.15 -5.42
C ARG A 80 8.80 5.25 -6.62
N ALA A 81 8.63 3.94 -6.46
CA ALA A 81 8.82 2.98 -7.55
C ALA A 81 7.79 3.21 -8.68
N LEU A 82 6.51 3.39 -8.34
CA LEU A 82 5.46 3.61 -9.33
C LEU A 82 5.55 4.98 -10.02
N CYS A 83 6.02 6.01 -9.31
CA CYS A 83 6.17 7.35 -9.88
C CYS A 83 7.50 7.55 -10.64
N ALA A 84 8.50 6.67 -10.48
CA ALA A 84 9.77 6.76 -11.21
C ALA A 84 9.67 6.35 -12.69
N HIS A 85 8.67 5.54 -13.05
CA HIS A 85 8.46 5.01 -14.40
C HIS A 85 7.31 5.69 -15.15
N ARG A 86 7.08 6.97 -14.84
CA ARG A 86 6.01 7.78 -15.42
C ARG A 86 6.44 8.52 -16.67
#